data_AF-A0A973DJT3-F1
#
_entry.id   AF-A0A973DJT3-F1
#
_cell.length_a   1.000
_cell.length_b   1.000
_cell.length_c   1.000
_cell.angle_alpha   90.00
_cell.angle_beta   90.00
_cell.angle_gamma   90.00
#
_symmetry.space_group_name_H-M   'P 1'
#
loop_
_entity.id
_entity.type
_entity.pdbx_description
1 polymer ?
#
loop_
_entity_poly.entity_id
_entity_poly.type
_entity_poly.pdbx_seq_one_letter_code
_entity_poly.pdbx_strand_id
1 'polypeptide(L)' 'MSTTLLATAALISQLCYDPQQDIGDHFWLKRAQIFEKQLTVAVNNKTAICLPLRTEQQRKEAQYLANVDATKQTIIVK' A
#
# COMPACT_ATOMS: atom_id res chain seq x y z
N MET A 1 30.90 -29.37 -8.27
CA MET A 1 30.22 -28.30 -9.02
C MET A 1 29.08 -27.82 -8.14
N SER A 2 29.28 -26.73 -7.41
CA SER A 2 28.27 -26.22 -6.45
C SER A 2 27.46 -25.14 -7.15
N THR A 3 26.25 -25.49 -7.59
CA THR A 3 25.29 -24.54 -8.18
C THR A 3 24.72 -23.71 -7.04
N THR A 4 25.27 -22.52 -6.84
CA THR A 4 24.73 -21.57 -5.87
C THR A 4 23.50 -20.94 -6.50
N LEU A 5 22.30 -21.38 -6.12
CA LEU A 5 21.06 -20.66 -6.44
C LEU A 5 21.10 -19.33 -5.68
N LEU A 6 21.39 -18.23 -6.38
CA LEU A 6 21.04 -16.91 -5.88
C LEU A 6 19.51 -16.81 -5.89
N ALA A 7 18.89 -17.05 -4.74
CA ALA A 7 17.54 -16.57 -4.49
C ALA A 7 17.60 -15.04 -4.46
N THR A 8 17.41 -14.40 -5.61
CA THR A 8 17.07 -12.98 -5.65
C THR A 8 15.78 -12.81 -4.87
N ALA A 9 15.90 -12.36 -3.62
CA ALA A 9 14.78 -11.90 -2.83
C ALA A 9 14.16 -10.72 -3.58
N ALA A 10 13.19 -11.01 -4.44
CA ALA A 10 12.36 -9.97 -5.05
C ALA A 10 11.70 -9.24 -3.89
N LEU A 11 12.14 -8.00 -3.63
CA LEU A 11 11.49 -7.11 -2.67
C LEU A 11 10.05 -6.96 -3.14
N ILE A 12 9.13 -7.66 -2.46
CA ILE A 12 7.71 -7.58 -2.76
C ILE A 12 7.28 -6.22 -2.25
N SER A 13 7.12 -5.26 -3.16
CA SER A 13 6.63 -3.93 -2.78
C SER A 13 5.19 -4.03 -2.28
N GLN A 14 4.83 -3.23 -1.27
CA GLN A 14 3.54 -3.27 -0.60
C GLN A 14 2.96 -1.86 -0.43
N LEU A 15 1.64 -1.73 -0.57
CA LEU A 15 0.90 -0.56 -0.13
C LEU A 15 0.43 -0.78 1.31
N CYS A 16 0.89 0.04 2.26
CA CYS A 16 0.51 -0.06 3.65
C CYS A 16 -0.38 1.11 4.06
N TYR A 17 -1.39 0.82 4.88
CA TYR A 17 -2.19 1.78 5.62
C TYR A 17 -1.79 1.76 7.09
N ASP A 18 -1.48 2.93 7.66
CA ASP A 18 -1.15 3.13 9.07
C ASP A 18 -2.26 3.95 9.79
N PRO A 19 -3.08 3.31 10.63
CA PRO A 19 -4.16 3.99 11.35
C PRO A 19 -3.65 4.94 12.44
N GLN A 20 -2.38 4.87 12.85
CA GLN A 20 -1.81 5.82 13.83
C GLN A 20 -1.55 7.20 13.21
N GLN A 21 -1.39 7.25 11.89
CA GLN A 21 -1.13 8.47 11.13
C GLN A 21 -2.40 9.01 10.46
N ASP A 22 -3.52 8.27 10.57
CA ASP A 22 -4.79 8.64 9.96
C ASP A 22 -5.46 9.81 10.71
N ILE A 23 -5.32 11.01 10.13
CA ILE A 23 -5.97 12.24 10.61
C ILE A 23 -7.43 12.40 10.14
N GLY A 24 -8.00 11.39 9.46
CA GLY A 24 -9.37 11.42 8.93
C GLY A 24 -9.52 12.09 7.57
N ASP A 25 -8.44 12.58 6.96
CA ASP A 25 -8.43 13.06 5.58
C ASP A 25 -8.23 11.89 4.60
N HIS A 26 -9.34 11.26 4.23
CA HIS A 26 -9.38 10.09 3.33
C HIS A 26 -9.55 10.46 1.86
N PHE A 27 -9.02 11.60 1.42
CA PHE A 27 -9.06 11.96 -0.01
C PHE A 27 -8.46 10.87 -0.91
N TRP A 28 -7.36 10.25 -0.45
CA TRP A 28 -6.73 9.12 -1.13
C TRP A 28 -7.70 7.94 -1.29
N LEU A 29 -8.54 7.63 -0.29
CA LEU A 29 -9.46 6.48 -0.35
C LEU A 29 -10.49 6.66 -1.46
N LYS A 30 -11.00 7.89 -1.64
CA LYS A 30 -11.94 8.23 -2.72
C LYS A 30 -11.34 8.08 -4.12
N ARG A 31 -10.02 7.94 -4.24
CA ARG A 31 -9.30 7.75 -5.49
C ARG A 31 -8.81 6.32 -5.69
N ALA A 32 -8.89 5.47 -4.66
CA ALA A 32 -8.55 4.07 -4.77
C ALA A 32 -9.58 3.37 -5.67
N GLN A 33 -9.09 2.44 -6.50
CA GLN A 33 -9.89 1.60 -7.39
C GLN A 33 -9.59 0.13 -7.13
N ILE A 34 -8.32 -0.28 -7.24
CA ILE A 34 -7.90 -1.66 -7.01
C ILE A 34 -7.93 -2.00 -5.51
N PHE A 35 -7.59 -1.04 -4.65
CA PHE A 35 -7.46 -1.28 -3.20
C PHE A 35 -8.63 -0.74 -2.38
N GLU A 36 -9.63 -0.12 -3.02
CA GLU A 36 -10.74 0.58 -2.36
C GLU A 36 -11.40 -0.27 -1.28
N LYS A 37 -11.77 -1.52 -1.61
CA LYS A 37 -12.47 -2.42 -0.70
C LYS A 37 -11.63 -2.73 0.55
N GLN A 38 -10.38 -3.15 0.36
CA GLN A 38 -9.51 -3.51 1.49
C GLN A 38 -9.19 -2.29 2.36
N LEU A 39 -8.91 -1.15 1.73
CA LEU A 39 -8.60 0.09 2.44
C LEU A 39 -9.82 0.65 3.19
N THR A 40 -11.02 0.58 2.61
CA THR A 40 -12.26 1.01 3.28
C THR A 40 -12.50 0.20 4.55
N VAL A 41 -12.33 -1.13 4.49
CA VAL A 41 -12.45 -2.00 5.67
C VAL A 41 -11.39 -1.65 6.71
N ALA A 42 -10.15 -1.43 6.29
CA ALA A 42 -9.04 -1.09 7.17
C ALA A 42 -9.26 0.26 7.89
N VAL A 43 -9.74 1.28 7.16
CA VAL A 43 -10.10 2.59 7.70
C VAL A 43 -11.25 2.49 8.70
N ASN A 44 -12.36 1.85 8.31
CA ASN A 44 -13.53 1.71 9.18
C ASN A 44 -13.21 0.97 10.49
N ASN A 45 -12.35 -0.04 10.41
CA ASN A 45 -11.94 -0.85 11.56
C ASN A 45 -10.68 -0.30 12.26
N LYS A 46 -10.11 0.81 11.78
CA LYS A 46 -8.82 1.38 12.24
C LYS A 46 -7.71 0.33 12.36
N THR A 47 -7.62 -0.57 11.39
CA THR A 47 -6.70 -1.72 11.41
C THR A 47 -5.59 -1.51 10.38
N ALA A 48 -4.34 -1.65 10.81
CA ALA A 48 -3.19 -1.59 9.92
C ALA A 48 -3.20 -2.76 8.92
N ILE A 49 -2.87 -2.48 7.65
CA ILE A 49 -2.79 -3.51 6.60
C ILE A 49 -1.68 -3.17 5.61
N CYS A 50 -1.03 -4.20 5.06
CA CYS A 50 -0.11 -4.07 3.93
C CYS A 50 -0.56 -5.01 2.79
N LEU A 51 -0.78 -4.43 1.61
CA LEU A 51 -1.31 -5.09 0.42
C LEU A 51 -0.18 -5.28 -0.60
N PRO A 52 0.07 -6.51 -1.09
CA PRO A 52 1.17 -6.77 -2.01
C PRO A 52 0.92 -6.17 -3.40
N LEU A 53 1.96 -5.59 -4.00
CA LEU A 53 1.93 -4.99 -5.33
C LEU A 53 2.45 -5.97 -6.39
N ARG A 54 1.55 -6.83 -6.87
CA ARG A 54 1.84 -7.91 -7.82
C ARG A 54 1.84 -7.45 -9.28
N THR A 55 1.00 -6.48 -9.62
CA THR A 55 0.88 -5.95 -10.99
C THR A 55 1.43 -4.54 -11.12
N GLU A 56 1.73 -4.11 -12.35
CA GLU A 56 2.14 -2.73 -12.62
C GLU A 56 1.01 -1.73 -12.30
N GLN A 57 -0.24 -2.08 -12.58
CA GLN A 57 -1.40 -1.24 -12.25
C GLN A 57 -1.51 -1.02 -10.73
N GLN A 58 -1.32 -2.09 -9.93
CA GLN A 58 -1.26 -1.99 -8.48
C GLN A 58 -0.14 -1.06 -8.01
N ARG A 59 1.04 -1.14 -8.64
CA ARG A 59 2.16 -0.23 -8.32
C ARG A 59 1.84 1.23 -8.63
N LYS A 60 1.25 1.51 -9.81
CA LYS A 60 0.86 2.87 -10.22
C LYS A 60 -0.18 3.47 -9.29
N GLU A 61 -1.22 2.70 -8.95
CA GLU A 61 -2.24 3.16 -8.02
C GLU A 61 -1.64 3.39 -6.63
N ALA A 62 -0.87 2.43 -6.10
CA ALA A 62 -0.24 2.55 -4.79
C ALA A 62 0.63 3.82 -4.66
N GLN A 63 1.44 4.10 -5.67
CA GLN A 63 2.25 5.33 -5.74
C GLN A 63 1.37 6.57 -5.79
N TYR A 64 0.32 6.56 -6.61
CA TYR A 64 -0.62 7.68 -6.68
C TYR A 64 -1.29 7.94 -5.33
N LEU A 65 -1.78 6.89 -4.65
CA LEU A 65 -2.44 7.00 -3.34
C LEU A 65 -1.52 7.59 -2.28
N ALA A 66 -0.28 7.11 -2.17
CA ALA A 66 0.73 7.70 -1.28
C ALA A 66 1.06 9.16 -1.65
N ASN A 67 1.07 9.48 -2.95
CA ASN A 67 1.32 10.83 -3.44
C ASN A 67 0.16 11.82 -3.19
N VAL A 68 -1.07 11.36 -3.00
CA VAL A 68 -2.21 12.23 -2.67
C VAL A 68 -2.61 12.19 -1.19
N ASP A 69 -2.05 11.28 -0.40
CA ASP A 69 -2.13 11.34 1.07
C ASP A 69 -1.52 12.64 1.59
N ALA A 70 -2.29 13.41 2.36
CA ALA A 70 -1.87 14.68 2.92
C ALA A 70 -0.74 14.53 3.95
N THR A 71 -0.73 13.41 4.69
CA THR A 71 0.24 13.17 5.76
C THR A 71 1.55 12.57 5.25
N LYS A 72 1.52 11.93 4.07
CA LYS A 72 2.60 11.08 3.52
C LYS A 72 2.96 9.89 4.41
N GLN A 73 2.09 9.56 5.36
CA GLN A 73 2.36 8.60 6.42
C GLN A 73 1.18 7.65 6.65
N THR A 74 -0.06 8.10 6.38
CA THR A 74 -1.26 7.25 6.42
C THR A 74 -1.22 6.17 5.35
N ILE A 75 -0.76 6.52 4.14
CA ILE A 75 -0.62 5.58 3.02
C ILE A 75 0.81 5.63 2.48
N ILE A 76 1.51 4.50 2.55
CA ILE A 76 2.93 4.40 2.17
C ILE A 76 3.18 3.18 1.28
N VAL A 77 4.14 3.33 0.36
CA VAL A 77 4.65 2.23 -0.46
C VAL A 77 5.99 1.77 0.12
N LYS A 78 6.09 0.51 0.50
CA LYS A 78 7.29 -0.15 1.02
C LYS A 78 7.87 -1.12 0.00
#